data_AF-A0A0R1LWW1-F1
#
_entry.id   AF-A0A0R1LWW1-F1
#
_cell.length_a   1.000
_cell.length_b   1.000
_cell.length_c   1.000
_cell.angle_alpha   90.00
_cell.angle_beta   90.00
_cell.angle_gamma   90.00
#
_symmetry.space_group_name_H-M   'P 1'
#
loop_
_entity.id
_entity.type
_entity.pdbx_description
1 polymer ?
#
loop_
_entity_poly.entity_id
_entity_poly.type
_entity_poly.pdbx_seq_one_letter_code
_entity_poly.pdbx_strand_id
1 'polypeptide(L)'
;MTVSGDELTISGHSASGLLLGELDYSGSQPVVEVTVPKRTQLQNVSVDGLTDTRLEDLALKDVTMGDGDLRLTRVTVSDHLRSKANSYGDLTLQDTTIDKGFEADTAGDITVTDSQFKQKSTTVHSSDGDIYLRGNRWQSADITADDGDINLANETVATQMTARANDGGDINAGITPTKRTVIRANASDGDVMIYGKNQQQYGQTGQNKTVYQLSSTDGDVTVRK
;
A
#
# COMPACT_ATOMS: atom_id res chain seq x y z
N MET A 1 -13.02 -14.46 22.60
CA MET A 1 -12.10 -13.44 23.10
C MET A 1 -11.46 -13.95 24.37
N THR A 2 -10.13 -13.89 24.46
CA THR A 2 -9.36 -14.34 25.63
C THR A 2 -8.29 -13.29 25.96
N VAL A 3 -8.01 -13.12 27.25
CA VAL A 3 -6.89 -12.29 27.72
C VAL A 3 -5.91 -13.20 28.45
N SER A 4 -4.64 -13.15 28.06
CA SER A 4 -3.56 -13.91 28.69
C SER A 4 -2.35 -12.99 28.88
N GLY A 5 -2.04 -12.66 30.13
CA GLY A 5 -1.05 -11.63 30.42
C GLY A 5 -1.47 -10.28 29.83
N ASP A 6 -0.60 -9.70 29.02
CA ASP A 6 -0.83 -8.41 28.34
C ASP A 6 -1.37 -8.57 26.90
N GLU A 7 -1.81 -9.77 26.52
CA GLU A 7 -2.33 -10.08 25.18
C GLU A 7 -3.85 -10.26 25.18
N LEU A 8 -4.52 -9.58 24.25
CA LEU A 8 -5.92 -9.78 23.91
C LEU A 8 -6.02 -10.54 22.58
N THR A 9 -6.63 -11.72 22.60
CA THR A 9 -6.90 -12.52 21.40
C THR A 9 -8.38 -12.52 21.07
N ILE A 10 -8.72 -12.18 19.82
CA ILE A 10 -10.07 -12.26 19.27
C ILE A 10 -10.03 -13.29 18.14
N SER A 11 -10.87 -14.31 18.23
CA SER A 11 -10.96 -15.37 17.23
C SER A 11 -12.42 -15.76 17.00
N GLY A 12 -12.77 -16.00 15.74
CA GLY A 12 -14.00 -16.66 15.33
C GLY A 12 -13.77 -18.17 15.26
N HIS A 13 -14.75 -18.96 15.71
CA HIS A 13 -14.74 -20.41 15.47
C HIS A 13 -15.66 -20.68 14.28
N SER A 14 -15.11 -21.04 13.12
CA SER A 14 -15.90 -21.73 12.11
C SER A 14 -16.15 -23.16 12.63
N ALA A 15 -17.41 -23.55 12.78
CA ALA A 15 -17.72 -24.96 12.98
C ALA A 15 -17.32 -25.71 11.70
N SER A 16 -16.16 -26.39 11.73
CA SER A 16 -15.71 -27.22 10.61
C SER A 16 -16.58 -28.46 10.49
N GLY A 17 -17.70 -28.34 9.78
CA GLY A 17 -18.46 -29.46 9.25
C GLY A 17 -18.21 -29.60 7.75
N LEU A 18 -17.88 -30.80 7.28
CA LEU A 18 -17.92 -31.14 5.85
C LEU A 18 -19.32 -30.86 5.31
N LEU A 19 -19.44 -29.90 4.39
CA LEU A 19 -20.68 -29.56 3.69
C LEU A 19 -20.46 -29.74 2.18
N LEU A 20 -21.24 -30.64 1.58
CA LEU A 20 -21.39 -30.78 0.13
C LEU A 20 -22.61 -29.95 -0.29
N GLY A 21 -22.39 -28.75 -0.84
CA GLY A 21 -23.46 -27.86 -1.32
C GLY A 21 -23.09 -26.38 -1.21
N GLU A 22 -23.66 -25.57 -2.11
CA GLU A 22 -23.49 -24.11 -2.18
C GLU A 22 -23.96 -23.44 -0.88
N LEU A 23 -23.03 -22.77 -0.19
CA LEU A 23 -23.29 -22.08 1.07
C LEU A 23 -23.51 -20.60 0.80
N ASP A 24 -24.77 -20.19 0.87
CA ASP A 24 -25.16 -18.78 0.93
C ASP A 24 -24.97 -18.28 2.37
N TYR A 25 -23.92 -17.48 2.60
CA TYR A 25 -23.54 -16.96 3.92
C TYR A 25 -24.25 -15.62 4.19
N SER A 26 -25.57 -15.67 4.39
CA SER A 26 -26.44 -14.47 4.56
C SER A 26 -26.66 -14.03 6.02
N GLY A 27 -25.65 -14.19 6.89
CA GLY A 27 -25.70 -13.72 8.28
C GLY A 27 -24.96 -12.40 8.49
N SER A 28 -25.50 -11.49 9.31
CA SER A 28 -24.77 -10.29 9.76
C SER A 28 -23.44 -10.69 10.40
N GLN A 29 -22.32 -10.29 9.80
CA GLN A 29 -20.99 -10.60 10.31
C GLN A 29 -20.83 -10.03 11.73
N PRO A 30 -20.34 -10.80 12.72
CA PRO A 30 -20.15 -10.32 14.07
C PRO A 30 -19.08 -9.22 14.10
N VAL A 31 -19.47 -8.00 14.47
CA VAL A 31 -18.53 -6.89 14.67
C VAL A 31 -18.00 -6.92 16.11
N VAL A 32 -16.68 -6.85 16.26
CA VAL A 32 -16.03 -6.71 17.58
C VAL A 32 -15.34 -5.34 17.63
N GLU A 33 -15.76 -4.50 18.57
CA GLU A 33 -15.14 -3.20 18.82
C GLU A 33 -14.31 -3.26 20.11
N VAL A 34 -13.06 -2.77 20.04
CA VAL A 34 -12.15 -2.69 21.19
C VAL A 34 -11.65 -1.26 21.32
N THR A 35 -11.92 -0.63 22.46
CA THR A 35 -11.39 0.69 22.76
C THR A 35 -10.10 0.59 23.57
N VAL A 36 -9.06 1.27 23.10
CA VAL A 36 -7.75 1.34 23.76
C VAL A 36 -7.58 2.73 24.42
N PRO A 37 -7.07 2.83 25.66
CA PRO A 37 -6.81 4.13 26.27
C PRO A 37 -5.84 4.99 25.45
N LYS A 38 -6.13 6.29 25.29
CA LYS A 38 -5.42 7.23 24.39
C LYS A 38 -3.89 7.32 24.54
N ARG A 39 -3.33 6.87 25.67
CA ARG A 39 -1.89 6.93 25.97
C ARG A 39 -1.22 5.56 25.92
N THR A 40 -1.95 4.54 25.50
CA THR A 40 -1.43 3.19 25.36
C THR A 40 -0.81 3.04 23.98
N GLN A 41 0.44 2.57 23.94
CA GLN A 41 1.05 2.08 22.71
C GLN A 41 0.87 0.56 22.67
N LEU A 42 0.22 0.05 21.62
CA LEU A 42 0.15 -1.39 21.39
C LEU A 42 1.46 -1.85 20.77
N GLN A 43 2.08 -2.87 21.37
CA GLN A 43 3.39 -3.34 20.93
C GLN A 43 3.29 -4.17 19.64
N ASN A 44 2.34 -5.09 19.58
CA ASN A 44 2.15 -5.95 18.40
C ASN A 44 0.67 -6.02 18.07
N VAL A 45 0.34 -5.83 16.80
CA VAL A 45 -0.98 -6.13 16.25
C VAL A 45 -0.79 -7.10 15.10
N SER A 46 -1.35 -8.30 15.22
CA SER A 46 -1.37 -9.30 14.16
C SER A 46 -2.81 -9.52 13.74
N VAL A 47 -3.08 -9.31 12.45
CA VAL A 47 -4.39 -9.56 11.84
C VAL A 47 -4.23 -10.78 10.95
N ASP A 48 -4.94 -11.86 11.27
CA ASP A 48 -4.82 -13.15 10.58
C ASP A 48 -6.18 -13.72 10.19
N GLY A 49 -6.19 -14.47 9.10
CA GLY A 49 -7.42 -15.01 8.49
C GLY A 49 -8.15 -13.96 7.65
N LEU A 50 -9.33 -14.35 7.15
CA LEU A 50 -10.17 -13.52 6.27
C LEU A 50 -11.04 -12.57 7.10
N THR A 51 -10.42 -11.59 7.77
CA THR A 51 -11.10 -10.65 8.65
C THR A 51 -10.86 -9.20 8.24
N ASP A 52 -11.92 -8.41 8.14
CA ASP A 52 -11.83 -6.97 7.91
C ASP A 52 -11.49 -6.25 9.22
N THR A 53 -10.30 -5.66 9.30
CA THR A 53 -9.83 -4.98 10.50
C THR A 53 -9.64 -3.50 10.27
N ARG A 54 -10.34 -2.66 11.05
CA ARG A 54 -10.06 -1.22 11.15
C ARG A 54 -9.34 -0.88 12.45
N LEU A 55 -8.22 -0.15 12.34
CA LEU A 55 -7.51 0.47 13.46
C LEU A 55 -7.51 1.99 13.30
N GLU A 56 -7.97 2.72 14.32
CA GLU A 56 -8.11 4.18 14.27
C GLU A 56 -7.55 4.89 15.48
N ASP A 57 -6.85 6.01 15.25
CA ASP A 57 -6.35 6.89 16.32
C ASP A 57 -5.43 6.15 17.32
N LEU A 58 -4.61 5.23 16.81
CA LEU A 58 -3.72 4.39 17.61
C LEU A 58 -2.23 4.70 17.41
N ALA A 59 -1.46 4.49 18.47
CA ALA A 59 -0.01 4.35 18.42
C ALA A 59 0.35 2.86 18.50
N LEU A 60 0.94 2.33 17.44
CA LEU A 60 1.34 0.94 17.30
C LEU A 60 2.87 0.88 17.15
N LYS A 61 3.48 -0.20 17.61
CA LYS A 61 4.89 -0.43 17.34
C LYS A 61 5.09 -1.31 16.11
N ASP A 62 4.54 -2.52 16.13
CA ASP A 62 4.62 -3.48 15.03
C ASP A 62 3.22 -3.94 14.60
N VAL A 63 2.99 -3.99 13.28
CA VAL A 63 1.74 -4.46 12.67
C VAL A 63 2.06 -5.51 11.60
N THR A 64 1.36 -6.63 11.65
CA THR A 64 1.43 -7.67 10.61
C THR A 64 0.02 -7.97 10.12
N MET A 65 -0.21 -7.90 8.80
CA MET A 65 -1.46 -8.32 8.16
C MET A 65 -1.32 -9.66 7.45
N GLY A 66 -2.36 -10.48 7.52
CA GLY A 66 -2.55 -11.70 6.75
C GLY A 66 -3.57 -11.48 5.62
N ASP A 67 -4.42 -12.47 5.38
CA ASP A 67 -5.25 -12.56 4.16
C ASP A 67 -6.52 -11.71 4.16
N GLY A 68 -6.86 -11.07 5.28
CA GLY A 68 -8.01 -10.18 5.40
C GLY A 68 -7.65 -8.71 5.22
N ASP A 69 -8.68 -7.90 5.01
CA ASP A 69 -8.50 -6.47 4.75
C ASP A 69 -8.00 -5.73 5.99
N LEU A 70 -7.04 -4.83 5.79
CA LEU A 70 -6.53 -3.96 6.85
C LEU A 70 -6.73 -2.49 6.48
N ARG A 71 -7.46 -1.77 7.34
CA ARG A 71 -7.60 -0.31 7.27
C ARG A 71 -6.97 0.37 8.47
N LEU A 72 -5.95 1.19 8.23
CA LEU A 72 -5.35 2.07 9.24
C LEU A 72 -5.75 3.52 8.95
N THR A 73 -6.29 4.21 9.96
CA THR A 73 -6.69 5.62 9.84
C THR A 73 -6.18 6.45 11.03
N ARG A 74 -5.38 7.49 10.76
CA ARG A 74 -4.75 8.31 11.82
C ARG A 74 -3.90 7.48 12.78
N VAL A 75 -3.13 6.54 12.23
CA VAL A 75 -2.30 5.61 12.98
C VAL A 75 -0.83 5.98 12.87
N THR A 76 -0.08 5.83 13.96
CA THR A 76 1.39 5.86 13.92
C THR A 76 1.95 4.46 14.18
N VAL A 77 2.77 3.96 13.27
CA VAL A 77 3.53 2.71 13.42
C VAL A 77 5.01 3.06 13.61
N SER A 78 5.52 2.90 14.84
CA SER A 78 6.87 3.35 15.18
C SER A 78 7.99 2.41 14.71
N ASP A 79 7.66 1.16 14.37
CA ASP A 79 8.61 0.18 13.88
C ASP A 79 8.19 -0.32 12.48
N HIS A 80 7.55 -1.49 12.36
CA HIS A 80 7.21 -2.08 11.05
C HIS A 80 5.71 -2.28 10.86
N LEU A 81 5.22 -1.95 9.66
CA LEU A 81 4.01 -2.52 9.07
C LEU A 81 4.42 -3.44 7.93
N ARG A 82 3.97 -4.70 7.99
CA ARG A 82 4.24 -5.67 6.94
C ARG A 82 3.03 -6.54 6.64
N SER A 83 2.86 -6.94 5.39
CA SER A 83 2.01 -8.09 5.09
C SER A 83 2.79 -9.40 5.26
N LYS A 84 2.07 -10.49 5.44
CA LYS A 84 2.59 -11.83 5.22
C LYS A 84 2.74 -12.02 3.71
N ALA A 85 3.78 -12.75 3.32
CA ALA A 85 4.02 -13.08 1.91
C ALA A 85 2.80 -13.79 1.31
N ASN A 86 2.40 -13.38 0.10
CA ASN A 86 1.23 -13.89 -0.61
C ASN A 86 -0.10 -13.71 0.16
N SER A 87 -0.24 -12.63 0.92
CA SER A 87 -1.54 -12.26 1.48
C SER A 87 -2.53 -11.88 0.37
N TYR A 88 -3.83 -12.02 0.59
CA TYR A 88 -4.86 -11.72 -0.42
C TYR A 88 -5.68 -10.45 -0.12
N GLY A 89 -5.59 -9.92 1.10
CA GLY A 89 -6.46 -8.85 1.57
C GLY A 89 -6.04 -7.47 1.08
N ASP A 90 -7.01 -6.56 1.05
CA ASP A 90 -6.78 -5.17 0.68
C ASP A 90 -6.08 -4.41 1.81
N LEU A 91 -5.20 -3.48 1.44
CA LEU A 91 -4.54 -2.60 2.39
C LEU A 91 -4.95 -1.15 2.15
N THR A 92 -5.61 -0.54 3.14
CA THR A 92 -5.91 0.89 3.14
C THR A 92 -5.17 1.63 4.25
N LEU A 93 -4.34 2.61 3.89
CA LEU A 93 -3.68 3.55 4.80
C LEU A 93 -4.20 4.97 4.56
N GLN A 94 -4.65 5.63 5.61
CA GLN A 94 -5.15 7.01 5.55
C GLN A 94 -4.61 7.84 6.72
N ASP A 95 -3.87 8.91 6.43
CA ASP A 95 -3.23 9.75 7.45
C ASP A 95 -2.38 8.91 8.42
N THR A 96 -1.60 7.99 7.87
CA THR A 96 -0.77 7.05 8.62
C THR A 96 0.69 7.49 8.58
N THR A 97 1.39 7.40 9.72
CA THR A 97 2.85 7.61 9.79
C THR A 97 3.57 6.31 10.09
N ILE A 98 4.57 5.97 9.28
CA ILE A 98 5.41 4.79 9.48
C ILE A 98 6.88 5.21 9.58
N ASP A 99 7.49 4.87 10.71
CA ASP A 99 8.80 5.42 11.09
C ASP A 99 9.98 4.64 10.53
N LYS A 100 9.95 3.30 10.57
CA LYS A 100 11.12 2.48 10.22
C LYS A 100 10.92 1.49 9.08
N GLY A 101 9.74 0.88 8.95
CA GLY A 101 9.53 -0.24 8.02
C GLY A 101 8.12 -0.31 7.46
N PHE A 102 8.01 -0.28 6.14
CA PHE A 102 6.78 -0.57 5.40
C PHE A 102 7.09 -1.47 4.21
N GLU A 103 6.47 -2.65 4.24
CA GLU A 103 6.56 -3.69 3.22
C GLU A 103 5.16 -4.25 2.99
N ALA A 104 4.51 -3.84 1.91
CA ALA A 104 3.25 -4.43 1.47
C ALA A 104 3.51 -5.38 0.30
N ASP A 105 2.99 -6.58 0.43
CA ASP A 105 3.02 -7.68 -0.52
C ASP A 105 1.71 -8.47 -0.37
N THR A 106 0.74 -8.18 -1.23
CA THR A 106 -0.60 -8.77 -1.23
C THR A 106 -1.04 -9.04 -2.68
N ALA A 107 -2.08 -9.84 -2.89
CA ALA A 107 -2.79 -9.92 -4.16
C ALA A 107 -3.90 -8.88 -4.27
N GLY A 108 -4.32 -8.28 -3.15
CA GLY A 108 -5.42 -7.31 -3.11
C GLY A 108 -5.02 -5.88 -3.49
N ASP A 109 -6.00 -4.99 -3.46
CA ASP A 109 -5.81 -3.56 -3.76
C ASP A 109 -5.02 -2.87 -2.64
N ILE A 110 -4.16 -1.92 -3.02
CA ILE A 110 -3.41 -1.09 -2.08
C ILE A 110 -3.77 0.37 -2.26
N THR A 111 -4.45 0.94 -1.27
CA THR A 111 -4.78 2.35 -1.20
C THR A 111 -4.00 3.06 -0.10
N VAL A 112 -3.13 4.01 -0.45
CA VAL A 112 -2.38 4.82 0.53
C VAL A 112 -2.62 6.29 0.28
N THR A 113 -3.18 6.98 1.27
CA THR A 113 -3.55 8.39 1.17
C THR A 113 -3.01 9.23 2.32
N ASP A 114 -2.49 10.41 1.97
CA ASP A 114 -2.09 11.46 2.89
C ASP A 114 -1.14 10.96 4.02
N SER A 115 -0.31 9.96 3.73
CA SER A 115 0.52 9.24 4.69
C SER A 115 2.01 9.61 4.60
N GLN A 116 2.79 9.31 5.64
CA GLN A 116 4.21 9.64 5.72
C GLN A 116 5.09 8.44 6.08
N PHE A 117 6.13 8.21 5.27
CA PHE A 117 7.07 7.12 5.42
C PHE A 117 8.49 7.68 5.62
N LYS A 118 9.01 7.53 6.84
CA LYS A 118 10.30 8.15 7.24
C LYS A 118 11.51 7.30 6.89
N GLN A 119 11.32 6.01 6.66
CA GLN A 119 12.37 5.11 6.24
C GLN A 119 12.91 5.44 4.85
N LYS A 120 14.16 5.04 4.56
CA LYS A 120 14.84 5.38 3.31
C LYS A 120 14.28 4.66 2.08
N SER A 121 13.73 3.47 2.24
CA SER A 121 13.22 2.62 1.17
C SER A 121 11.96 1.94 1.61
N THR A 122 10.88 2.06 0.84
CA THR A 122 9.62 1.34 1.03
C THR A 122 9.41 0.40 -0.15
N THR A 123 8.85 -0.79 0.12
CA THR A 123 8.34 -1.68 -0.92
C THR A 123 6.82 -1.77 -0.83
N VAL A 124 6.14 -1.63 -1.97
CA VAL A 124 4.71 -1.83 -2.14
C VAL A 124 4.50 -2.74 -3.34
N HIS A 125 3.86 -3.88 -3.13
CA HIS A 125 3.63 -4.88 -4.16
C HIS A 125 2.19 -5.38 -4.09
N SER A 126 1.50 -5.33 -5.23
CA SER A 126 0.26 -6.07 -5.44
C SER A 126 0.41 -7.04 -6.60
N SER A 127 0.07 -8.32 -6.45
CA SER A 127 0.12 -9.25 -7.57
C SER A 127 -1.09 -9.08 -8.50
N ASP A 128 -2.30 -8.96 -7.97
CA ASP A 128 -3.52 -9.01 -8.80
C ASP A 128 -4.32 -7.68 -8.74
N GLY A 129 -4.07 -6.85 -7.73
CA GLY A 129 -4.84 -5.65 -7.42
C GLY A 129 -4.21 -4.35 -7.90
N ASP A 130 -5.02 -3.29 -7.86
CA ASP A 130 -4.60 -1.94 -8.22
C ASP A 130 -3.85 -1.27 -7.07
N ILE A 131 -2.91 -0.39 -7.40
CA ILE A 131 -2.20 0.44 -6.44
C ILE A 131 -2.59 1.91 -6.62
N TYR A 132 -3.29 2.46 -5.63
CA TYR A 132 -3.67 3.87 -5.56
C TYR A 132 -2.93 4.61 -4.46
N LEU A 133 -1.99 5.46 -4.85
CA LEU A 133 -1.23 6.33 -3.95
C LEU A 133 -1.59 7.79 -4.19
N ARG A 134 -2.04 8.49 -3.14
CA ARG A 134 -2.32 9.93 -3.21
C ARG A 134 -1.76 10.73 -2.05
N GLY A 135 -0.97 11.76 -2.35
CA GLY A 135 -0.60 12.80 -1.39
C GLY A 135 0.39 12.33 -0.31
N ASN A 136 1.12 11.24 -0.54
CA ASN A 136 2.01 10.68 0.46
C ASN A 136 3.40 11.31 0.42
N ARG A 137 4.18 11.08 1.49
CA ARG A 137 5.56 11.55 1.63
C ARG A 137 6.51 10.38 1.80
N TRP A 138 7.45 10.25 0.86
CA TRP A 138 8.42 9.16 0.79
C TRP A 138 9.85 9.70 0.82
N GLN A 139 10.77 8.97 1.46
CA GLN A 139 12.20 9.15 1.14
C GLN A 139 12.52 8.52 -0.22
N SER A 140 12.22 7.23 -0.34
CA SER A 140 12.18 6.49 -1.60
C SER A 140 11.12 5.38 -1.54
N ALA A 141 10.60 4.99 -2.70
CA ALA A 141 9.61 3.91 -2.83
C ALA A 141 9.91 3.05 -4.06
N ASP A 142 9.71 1.75 -3.92
CA ASP A 142 9.64 0.77 -5.01
C ASP A 142 8.23 0.17 -5.00
N ILE A 143 7.51 0.36 -6.10
CA ILE A 143 6.09 0.05 -6.25
C ILE A 143 5.95 -0.88 -7.45
N THR A 144 5.29 -2.02 -7.27
CA THR A 144 5.04 -2.97 -8.34
C THR A 144 3.60 -3.46 -8.29
N ALA A 145 2.90 -3.42 -9.41
CA ALA A 145 1.65 -4.13 -9.63
C ALA A 145 1.90 -5.17 -10.72
N ASP A 146 1.61 -6.44 -10.49
CA ASP A 146 1.84 -7.45 -11.52
C ASP A 146 0.73 -7.43 -12.58
N ASP A 147 -0.53 -7.58 -12.20
CA ASP A 147 -1.67 -7.54 -13.15
C ASP A 147 -2.47 -6.22 -13.11
N GLY A 148 -2.30 -5.41 -12.06
CA GLY A 148 -3.10 -4.21 -11.80
C GLY A 148 -2.49 -2.89 -12.28
N ASP A 149 -3.29 -1.83 -12.20
CA ASP A 149 -2.89 -0.46 -12.54
C ASP A 149 -2.18 0.24 -11.38
N ILE A 150 -1.26 1.15 -11.69
CA ILE A 150 -0.64 2.05 -10.71
C ILE A 150 -1.09 3.49 -10.94
N ASN A 151 -1.76 4.04 -9.93
CA ASN A 151 -2.16 5.44 -9.86
C ASN A 151 -1.35 6.19 -8.81
N LEU A 152 -0.54 7.15 -9.24
CA LEU A 152 0.28 8.01 -8.36
C LEU A 152 -0.22 9.45 -8.45
N ALA A 153 -0.73 10.03 -7.37
CA ALA A 153 -1.32 11.36 -7.40
C ALA A 153 -0.74 12.30 -6.34
N ASN A 154 0.05 13.30 -6.76
CA ASN A 154 0.61 14.32 -5.86
C ASN A 154 1.56 13.76 -4.78
N GLU A 155 2.34 12.75 -5.13
CA GLU A 155 3.35 12.17 -4.27
C GLU A 155 4.53 13.13 -4.02
N THR A 156 4.99 13.22 -2.78
CA THR A 156 6.20 13.97 -2.41
C THR A 156 7.35 13.01 -2.14
N VAL A 157 8.34 13.00 -3.03
CA VAL A 157 9.45 12.06 -2.99
C VAL A 157 10.79 12.79 -2.78
N ALA A 158 11.56 12.39 -1.77
CA ALA A 158 12.84 13.03 -1.47
C ALA A 158 13.93 12.66 -2.49
N THR A 159 14.01 11.37 -2.84
CA THR A 159 15.13 10.81 -3.63
C THR A 159 14.64 10.11 -4.90
N GLN A 160 13.92 9.00 -4.76
CA GLN A 160 13.51 8.19 -5.91
C GLN A 160 12.18 7.49 -5.67
N MET A 161 11.37 7.41 -6.72
CA MET A 161 10.22 6.52 -6.78
C MET A 161 10.35 5.66 -8.03
N THR A 162 10.29 4.36 -7.86
CA THR A 162 10.18 3.40 -8.95
C THR A 162 8.77 2.83 -8.93
N ALA A 163 8.10 2.80 -10.08
CA ALA A 163 6.80 2.17 -10.26
C ALA A 163 6.85 1.25 -11.48
N ARG A 164 6.41 0.00 -11.32
CA ARG A 164 6.36 -1.01 -12.38
C ARG A 164 4.98 -1.63 -12.44
N ALA A 165 4.32 -1.51 -13.57
CA ALA A 165 3.14 -2.30 -13.87
C ALA A 165 3.58 -3.43 -14.82
N ASN A 166 3.30 -4.67 -14.48
CA ASN A 166 3.57 -5.80 -15.37
C ASN A 166 2.27 -6.20 -16.08
N ASP A 167 2.33 -7.28 -16.88
CA ASP A 167 1.21 -8.06 -17.44
C ASP A 167 -0.06 -7.30 -17.92
N GLY A 168 0.10 -6.06 -18.40
CA GLY A 168 -0.98 -5.26 -18.99
C GLY A 168 -1.37 -3.99 -18.22
N GLY A 169 -0.86 -3.79 -17.01
CA GLY A 169 -1.24 -2.65 -16.17
C GLY A 169 -0.73 -1.29 -16.68
N ASP A 170 -1.57 -0.27 -16.54
CA ASP A 170 -1.24 1.12 -16.86
C ASP A 170 -0.58 1.84 -15.66
N ILE A 171 0.30 2.79 -15.95
CA ILE A 171 0.80 3.75 -14.95
C ILE A 171 0.27 5.15 -15.24
N ASN A 172 -0.54 5.67 -14.32
CA ASN A 172 -1.06 7.02 -14.33
C ASN A 172 -0.43 7.86 -13.20
N ALA A 173 0.50 8.76 -13.53
CA ALA A 173 1.22 9.56 -12.56
C ALA A 173 0.95 11.07 -12.68
N GLY A 174 0.42 11.69 -11.63
CA GLY A 174 0.36 13.13 -11.43
C GLY A 174 1.61 13.64 -10.72
N ILE A 175 2.57 14.14 -11.50
CA ILE A 175 3.86 14.66 -11.03
C ILE A 175 3.99 16.12 -11.43
N THR A 176 3.96 17.04 -10.46
CA THR A 176 4.19 18.46 -10.78
C THR A 176 5.68 18.71 -11.08
N PRO A 177 6.02 19.25 -12.26
CA PRO A 177 7.42 19.45 -12.66
C PRO A 177 8.10 20.55 -11.85
N THR A 178 9.31 20.26 -11.36
CA THR A 178 10.22 21.23 -10.74
C THR A 178 11.60 21.18 -11.38
N LYS A 179 12.50 22.12 -11.04
CA LYS A 179 13.92 22.07 -11.45
C LYS A 179 14.66 20.82 -10.95
N ARG A 180 14.11 20.12 -9.95
CA ARG A 180 14.68 18.90 -9.36
C ARG A 180 14.10 17.62 -9.95
N THR A 181 12.98 17.71 -10.68
CA THR A 181 12.28 16.55 -11.22
C THR A 181 13.03 15.94 -12.40
N VAL A 182 13.26 14.64 -12.33
CA VAL A 182 13.72 13.80 -13.44
C VAL A 182 12.74 12.65 -13.59
N ILE A 183 12.21 12.45 -14.79
CA ILE A 183 11.31 11.33 -15.11
C ILE A 183 11.98 10.50 -16.19
N ARG A 184 11.96 9.18 -15.98
CA ARG A 184 12.32 8.16 -16.97
C ARG A 184 11.13 7.22 -17.04
N ALA A 185 10.52 7.12 -18.21
CA ALA A 185 9.34 6.32 -18.44
C ALA A 185 9.58 5.39 -19.64
N ASN A 186 9.10 4.16 -19.54
CA ASN A 186 9.18 3.19 -20.61
C ASN A 186 7.89 2.35 -20.63
N ALA A 187 7.44 1.97 -21.82
CA ALA A 187 6.44 0.95 -22.04
C ALA A 187 7.00 0.06 -23.15
N SER A 188 6.85 -1.27 -23.06
CA SER A 188 7.39 -2.17 -24.09
C SER A 188 6.47 -2.18 -25.30
N ASP A 189 5.17 -2.41 -25.07
CA ASP A 189 4.15 -2.43 -26.13
C ASP A 189 3.21 -1.22 -26.09
N GLY A 190 3.01 -0.61 -24.91
CA GLY A 190 2.17 0.58 -24.74
C GLY A 190 2.83 1.92 -25.10
N ASP A 191 2.08 3.00 -24.93
CA ASP A 191 2.51 4.37 -25.18
C ASP A 191 3.12 5.04 -23.94
N VAL A 192 4.11 5.91 -24.16
CA VAL A 192 4.68 6.76 -23.10
C VAL A 192 4.36 8.22 -23.36
N MET A 193 3.55 8.83 -22.49
CA MET A 193 3.18 10.23 -22.57
C MET A 193 3.62 11.00 -21.33
N ILE A 194 4.61 11.89 -21.47
CA ILE A 194 5.03 12.80 -20.40
C ILE A 194 4.57 14.23 -20.72
N TYR A 195 3.65 14.76 -19.92
CA TYR A 195 3.07 16.10 -20.05
C TYR A 195 2.48 16.37 -21.44
N GLY A 196 1.74 15.41 -21.99
CA GLY A 196 1.07 15.53 -23.29
C GLY A 196 2.00 15.33 -24.50
N LYS A 197 3.23 14.84 -24.29
CA LYS A 197 4.20 14.57 -25.36
C LYS A 197 4.62 13.11 -25.34
N ASN A 198 4.69 12.48 -26.50
CA ASN A 198 5.30 11.17 -26.66
C ASN A 198 6.83 11.30 -26.47
N GLN A 199 7.29 11.02 -25.25
CA GLN A 199 8.69 11.12 -24.86
C GLN A 199 8.93 10.25 -23.63
N GLN A 200 10.08 9.60 -23.56
CA GLN A 200 10.44 8.69 -22.48
C GLN A 200 11.18 9.37 -21.31
N GLN A 201 11.54 10.64 -21.46
CA GLN A 201 12.37 11.34 -20.48
C GLN A 201 11.92 12.79 -20.29
N TYR A 202 12.06 13.28 -19.06
CA TYR A 202 11.90 14.69 -18.72
C TYR A 202 12.91 15.11 -17.65
N GLY A 203 13.38 16.36 -17.75
CA GLY A 203 14.34 16.93 -16.81
C GLY A 203 15.79 16.53 -17.09
N GLN A 204 16.71 17.14 -16.35
CA GLN A 204 18.15 16.87 -16.47
C GLN A 204 18.65 16.09 -15.25
N THR A 205 19.45 15.07 -15.51
CA THR A 205 20.16 14.31 -14.48
C THR A 205 21.17 15.19 -13.75
N GLY A 206 21.49 14.82 -12.51
CA GLY A 206 22.46 15.56 -11.69
C GLY A 206 22.30 15.23 -10.22
N GLN A 207 23.10 15.89 -9.39
CA GLN A 207 22.98 15.77 -7.93
C GLN A 207 21.70 16.45 -7.43
N ASN A 208 21.17 15.97 -6.30
CA ASN A 208 20.00 16.54 -5.62
C ASN A 208 18.72 16.57 -6.49
N LYS A 209 18.54 15.58 -7.35
CA LYS A 209 17.32 15.38 -8.14
C LYS A 209 16.37 14.41 -7.44
N THR A 210 15.08 14.58 -7.70
CA THR A 210 14.04 13.59 -7.40
C THR A 210 13.78 12.82 -8.68
N VAL A 211 14.02 11.52 -8.65
CA VAL A 211 13.94 10.64 -9.82
C VAL A 211 12.67 9.80 -9.77
N TYR A 212 11.89 9.84 -10.84
CA TYR A 212 10.77 8.94 -11.08
C TYR A 212 11.16 7.97 -12.19
N GLN A 213 11.13 6.68 -11.89
CA GLN A 213 11.35 5.61 -12.86
C GLN A 213 10.04 4.85 -13.00
N LEU A 214 9.40 4.96 -14.15
CA LEU A 214 8.09 4.39 -14.42
C LEU A 214 8.24 3.39 -15.57
N SER A 215 7.75 2.18 -15.42
CA SER A 215 7.76 1.22 -16.52
C SER A 215 6.50 0.38 -16.56
N SER A 216 5.93 0.19 -17.75
CA SER A 216 4.95 -0.86 -17.99
C SER A 216 5.51 -1.87 -19.01
N THR A 217 5.11 -3.14 -18.92
CA THR A 217 5.35 -4.12 -19.99
C THR A 217 4.44 -3.79 -21.17
N ASP A 218 3.14 -3.98 -20.99
CA ASP A 218 2.17 -3.97 -22.09
C ASP A 218 1.22 -2.76 -22.03
N GLY A 219 1.05 -2.14 -20.86
CA GLY A 219 0.20 -0.97 -20.65
C GLY A 219 0.89 0.36 -20.95
N ASP A 220 0.12 1.44 -20.84
CA ASP A 220 0.55 2.80 -21.07
C ASP A 220 1.21 3.42 -19.84
N VAL A 221 2.19 4.32 -20.06
CA VAL A 221 2.74 5.17 -19.01
C VAL A 221 2.40 6.63 -19.29
N THR A 222 1.47 7.18 -18.52
CA THR A 222 1.04 8.57 -18.64
C THR A 222 1.42 9.42 -17.43
N VAL A 223 2.18 10.49 -17.66
CA VAL A 223 2.53 11.49 -16.66
C VAL A 223 1.82 12.83 -16.93
N ARG A 224 1.04 13.29 -15.96
CA ARG A 224 0.29 14.56 -15.95
C ARG A 224 0.87 15.50 -14.88
N LYS A 225 0.50 16.79 -14.95
CA LYS A 225 1.00 17.83 -14.03
C LYS A 225 0.28 17.83 -12.70
#